data_AF-A0A0J7K6Q1-F1
#
_entry.id   AF-A0A0J7K6Q1-F1
#
_cell.length_a   1.000
_cell.length_b   1.000
_cell.length_c   1.000
_cell.angle_alpha   90.00
_cell.angle_beta   90.00
_cell.angle_gamma   90.00
#
_symmetry.space_group_name_H-M   'P 1'
#
loop_
_entity.id
_entity.type
_entity.pdbx_description
1 polymer ?
#
loop_
_entity_poly.entity_id
_entity_poly.type
_entity_poly.pdbx_seq_one_letter_code
_entity_poly.pdbx_strand_id
1 'polypeptide(L)'
;MSLFKTKEWWRTQCGVNESFDRRSLLVAPLFGADRKDIVIVGSHSGCLRIYSPLSQWIDETKLPSGYKSTDLIIETQIGDCIVDMKTGKFVSGSQDTRLAILTSTKLIIYSIVLNQGSVEYGL
;
A
#
# COMPACT_ATOMS: atom_id res chain seq x y z
N MET A 1 16.15 -20.39 -21.85
CA MET A 1 14.68 -20.52 -21.69
C MET A 1 14.40 -20.87 -20.24
N SER A 2 13.68 -20.04 -19.48
CA SER A 2 13.33 -20.36 -18.09
C SER A 2 12.18 -21.37 -18.04
N LEU A 3 12.34 -22.43 -17.24
CA LEU A 3 11.31 -23.45 -17.01
C LEU A 3 10.11 -22.89 -16.21
N PHE A 4 10.35 -21.85 -15.42
CA PHE A 4 9.34 -21.17 -14.61
C PHE A 4 9.11 -19.76 -15.12
N LYS A 5 7.86 -19.40 -15.33
CA LYS A 5 7.43 -18.03 -15.66
C LYS A 5 6.53 -17.52 -14.55
N THR A 6 6.87 -16.35 -14.02
CA THR A 6 5.97 -15.61 -13.13
C THR A 6 4.76 -15.16 -13.94
N LYS A 7 3.54 -15.42 -13.45
CA LYS A 7 2.33 -14.82 -14.00
C LYS A 7 2.12 -13.48 -13.32
N GLU A 8 2.29 -12.40 -14.06
CA GLU A 8 1.96 -11.07 -13.59
C GLU A 8 0.44 -10.94 -13.51
N TRP A 9 -0.08 -10.55 -12.35
CA TRP A 9 -1.53 -10.35 -12.11
C TRP A 9 -1.85 -8.87 -11.88
N TRP A 10 -0.89 -8.12 -11.35
CA TRP A 10 -0.95 -6.71 -11.06
C TRP A 10 0.47 -6.17 -10.94
N ARG A 11 0.71 -4.98 -11.46
CA ARG A 11 1.98 -4.29 -11.38
C ARG A 11 1.76 -2.79 -11.54
N THR A 12 2.52 -2.02 -10.78
CA THR A 12 2.68 -0.58 -10.98
C THR A 12 4.13 -0.18 -10.76
N GLN A 13 4.46 1.08 -11.06
CA GLN A 13 5.77 1.67 -10.80
C GLN A 13 5.59 2.85 -9.83
N CYS A 14 6.42 2.88 -8.79
CA CYS A 14 6.39 3.95 -7.79
C CYS A 14 7.30 5.11 -8.23
N GLY A 15 6.69 6.27 -8.51
CA GLY A 15 7.40 7.54 -8.72
C GLY A 15 8.47 7.55 -9.82
N VAL A 16 9.29 8.60 -9.79
CA VAL A 16 10.44 8.80 -10.70
C VAL A 16 11.67 9.10 -9.85
N ASN A 17 12.77 8.38 -10.08
CA ASN A 17 14.03 8.54 -9.34
C ASN A 17 13.90 8.40 -7.82
N GLU A 18 12.92 7.62 -7.36
CA GLU A 18 12.80 7.25 -5.95
C GLU A 18 13.71 6.05 -5.62
N SER A 19 14.17 6.00 -4.37
CA SER A 19 14.96 4.86 -3.87
C SER A 19 14.18 4.13 -2.78
N PHE A 20 14.36 2.81 -2.74
CA PHE A 20 13.68 1.89 -1.86
C PHE A 20 14.67 0.85 -1.33
N ASP A 21 14.34 0.22 -0.21
CA ASP A 21 15.05 -0.93 0.32
C ASP A 21 14.09 -2.07 0.71
N ARG A 22 14.58 -3.05 1.45
CA ARG A 22 13.78 -4.20 1.93
C ARG A 22 12.67 -3.84 2.92
N ARG A 23 12.68 -2.64 3.51
CA ARG A 23 11.70 -2.12 4.48
C ARG A 23 10.69 -1.18 3.85
N SER A 24 10.93 -0.74 2.61
CA SER A 24 10.03 0.10 1.84
C SER A 24 8.71 -0.55 1.43
N LEU A 25 8.53 -1.86 1.60
CA LEU A 25 7.30 -2.59 1.21
C LEU A 25 6.70 -3.30 2.43
N LEU A 26 5.41 -3.09 2.67
CA LEU A 26 4.62 -3.77 3.69
C LEU A 26 3.30 -4.25 3.09
N VAL A 27 2.97 -5.52 3.30
CA VAL A 27 1.63 -6.07 3.01
C VAL A 27 0.94 -6.32 4.34
N ALA A 28 -0.27 -5.76 4.54
CA ALA A 28 -0.92 -5.82 5.83
C ALA A 28 -2.47 -5.74 5.78
N PRO A 29 -3.17 -6.40 6.73
CA PRO A 29 -4.62 -6.35 6.88
C PRO A 29 -5.05 -5.07 7.62
N LEU A 30 -4.87 -3.90 6.99
CA LEU A 30 -5.12 -2.61 7.66
C LEU A 30 -6.61 -2.38 7.95
N PHE A 31 -7.51 -2.90 7.11
CA PHE A 31 -8.96 -2.66 7.18
C PHE A 31 -9.76 -3.84 7.78
N GLY A 32 -9.10 -4.68 8.58
CA GLY A 32 -9.72 -5.84 9.23
C GLY A 32 -9.64 -7.13 8.42
N ALA A 33 -9.96 -8.26 9.07
CA ALA A 33 -9.77 -9.61 8.52
C ALA A 33 -10.69 -9.95 7.33
N ASP A 34 -11.84 -9.27 7.22
CA ASP A 34 -12.81 -9.50 6.15
C ASP A 34 -12.45 -8.78 4.84
N ARG A 35 -11.35 -8.01 4.85
CA ARG A 35 -10.86 -7.28 3.68
C ARG A 35 -9.51 -7.83 3.23
N LYS A 36 -9.24 -7.66 1.94
CA LYS A 36 -7.94 -8.01 1.36
C LYS A 36 -6.84 -7.15 2.00
N ASP A 37 -5.68 -7.76 2.16
CA ASP A 37 -4.47 -7.04 2.53
C ASP A 37 -4.17 -5.94 1.51
N ILE A 38 -3.64 -4.84 2.01
CA ILE A 38 -3.18 -3.73 1.19
C ILE A 38 -1.67 -3.77 1.04
N VAL A 39 -1.18 -3.15 -0.02
CA VAL A 39 0.25 -2.96 -0.28
C VAL A 39 0.62 -1.54 0.08
N ILE A 40 1.50 -1.38 1.04
CA ILE A 40 2.00 -0.09 1.52
C ILE A 40 3.45 0.04 1.05
N VAL A 41 3.76 1.15 0.38
CA VAL A 41 5.08 1.48 -0.12
C VAL A 41 5.54 2.81 0.46
N GLY A 42 6.73 2.83 1.03
CA GLY A 42 7.36 4.03 1.59
C GLY A 42 8.73 4.22 0.95
N SER A 43 8.94 5.36 0.30
CA SER A 43 10.22 5.68 -0.33
C SER A 43 11.15 6.46 0.57
N HIS A 44 12.46 6.41 0.29
CA HIS A 44 13.43 7.25 1.01
C HIS A 44 13.30 8.74 0.66
N SER A 45 12.54 9.11 -0.37
CA SER A 45 12.18 10.52 -0.63
C SER A 45 11.01 10.98 0.24
N GLY A 46 10.41 10.10 1.05
CA GLY A 46 9.33 10.43 1.97
C GLY A 46 7.93 10.33 1.37
N CYS A 47 7.77 9.67 0.22
CA CYS A 47 6.47 9.42 -0.37
C CYS A 47 5.89 8.11 0.18
N LEU A 48 4.70 8.20 0.78
CA LEU A 48 3.91 7.07 1.24
C LEU A 48 2.80 6.78 0.22
N ARG A 49 2.73 5.54 -0.24
CA ARG A 49 1.68 5.04 -1.14
C ARG A 49 0.99 3.83 -0.55
N ILE A 50 -0.33 3.80 -0.62
CA ILE A 50 -1.15 2.67 -0.18
C ILE A 50 -2.01 2.21 -1.35
N TYR A 51 -1.81 0.96 -1.74
CA TYR A 51 -2.55 0.31 -2.80
C TYR A 51 -3.49 -0.75 -2.23
N SER A 52 -4.69 -0.83 -2.78
CA SER A 52 -5.57 -2.00 -2.70
C SER A 52 -5.71 -2.58 -4.10
N PRO A 53 -4.90 -3.57 -4.47
CA PRO A 53 -4.96 -4.15 -5.80
C PRO A 53 -6.31 -4.85 -6.06
N LEU A 54 -7.11 -4.34 -6.99
CA LEU A 54 -8.43 -4.90 -7.35
C LEU A 54 -8.42 -5.67 -8.67
N SER A 55 -7.24 -6.02 -9.21
CA SER A 55 -7.13 -6.72 -10.49
C SER A 55 -7.93 -8.03 -10.50
N GLN A 56 -8.66 -8.25 -11.59
CA GLN A 56 -9.51 -9.41 -11.82
C GLN A 56 -9.04 -10.17 -13.05
N TRP A 57 -9.25 -11.48 -13.06
CA TRP A 57 -9.02 -12.29 -14.26
C TRP A 57 -10.15 -12.06 -15.27
N ILE A 58 -9.79 -11.76 -16.52
CA ILE A 58 -10.76 -11.55 -17.59
C ILE A 58 -10.79 -12.83 -18.44
N ASP A 59 -11.93 -13.52 -18.43
CA ASP A 59 -12.06 -14.83 -19.07
C ASP A 59 -11.88 -14.79 -20.60
N GLU A 60 -12.35 -13.72 -21.24
CA GLU A 60 -12.25 -13.54 -22.71
C GLU A 60 -10.81 -13.41 -23.18
N THR A 61 -10.01 -12.59 -22.50
CA THR A 61 -8.62 -12.29 -22.89
C THR A 61 -7.62 -13.25 -22.23
N LYS A 62 -8.05 -14.02 -21.22
CA LYS A 62 -7.19 -14.85 -20.35
C LYS A 62 -6.02 -14.06 -19.76
N LEU A 63 -6.26 -12.80 -19.44
CA LEU A 63 -5.30 -11.86 -18.87
C LEU A 63 -5.91 -11.15 -17.67
N PRO A 64 -5.09 -10.72 -16.70
CA PRO A 64 -5.57 -9.87 -15.61
C PRO A 64 -5.94 -8.47 -16.13
N SER A 65 -6.88 -7.80 -15.46
CA SER A 65 -7.20 -6.40 -15.73
C SER A 65 -6.05 -5.45 -15.40
N GLY A 66 -5.08 -5.90 -14.60
CA GLY A 66 -3.89 -5.14 -14.24
C GLY A 66 -4.18 -3.99 -13.26
N TYR A 67 -3.25 -3.05 -13.18
CA TYR A 67 -3.35 -1.87 -12.35
C TYR A 67 -4.37 -0.87 -12.89
N LYS A 68 -5.18 -0.31 -11.99
CA LYS A 68 -6.05 0.85 -12.24
C LYS A 68 -5.68 1.98 -11.29
N SER A 69 -5.92 3.23 -11.69
CA SER A 69 -5.68 4.39 -10.82
C SER A 69 -6.43 4.29 -9.49
N THR A 70 -7.62 3.69 -9.49
CA THR A 70 -8.43 3.41 -8.29
C THR A 70 -7.79 2.43 -7.31
N ASP A 71 -6.77 1.68 -7.73
CA ASP A 71 -6.03 0.80 -6.82
C ASP A 71 -5.13 1.60 -5.87
N LEU A 72 -4.73 2.83 -6.22
CA LEU A 72 -3.98 3.73 -5.34
C LEU A 72 -4.96 4.52 -4.46
N ILE A 73 -5.04 4.15 -3.18
CA ILE A 73 -5.99 4.75 -2.23
C ILE A 73 -5.41 6.02 -1.61
N ILE A 74 -4.12 6.00 -1.25
CA ILE A 74 -3.43 7.13 -0.62
C ILE A 74 -2.09 7.31 -1.32
N GLU A 75 -1.77 8.54 -1.69
CA GLU A 75 -0.43 9.01 -2.01
C GLU A 75 -0.20 10.31 -1.26
N THR A 76 0.83 10.36 -0.41
CA THR A 76 1.13 11.55 0.38
C THR A 76 2.62 11.70 0.66
N GLN A 77 3.05 12.95 0.80
CA GLN A 77 4.42 13.30 1.13
C GLN A 77 4.55 13.51 2.64
N ILE A 78 5.28 12.61 3.31
CA ILE A 78 5.58 12.70 4.75
C ILE A 78 6.72 13.70 5.01
N GLY A 79 7.56 13.98 4.00
CA GLY A 79 8.57 15.03 4.03
C GLY A 79 9.94 14.63 4.61
N ASP A 80 10.10 13.37 5.03
CA ASP A 80 11.34 12.80 5.58
C ASP A 80 11.52 11.36 5.05
N CYS A 81 12.74 10.85 5.03
CA CYS A 81 13.06 9.50 4.57
C CYS A 81 12.30 8.45 5.39
N ILE A 82 11.48 7.62 4.73
CA ILE A 82 10.78 6.50 5.37
C ILE A 82 11.75 5.32 5.47
N VAL A 83 12.10 4.96 6.70
CA VAL A 83 13.10 3.93 7.03
C VAL A 83 12.45 2.56 7.24
N ASP A 84 11.30 2.49 7.92
CA ASP A 84 10.53 1.26 8.09
C ASP A 84 9.04 1.58 8.29
N MET A 85 8.19 0.60 7.98
CA MET A 85 6.75 0.68 8.18
C MET A 85 6.25 -0.61 8.82
N LYS A 86 5.34 -0.48 9.78
CA LYS A 86 4.67 -1.62 10.43
C LYS A 86 3.21 -1.32 10.70
N THR A 87 2.40 -2.36 10.73
CA THR A 87 1.01 -2.27 11.20
C THR A 87 0.86 -2.99 12.52
N GLY A 88 0.06 -2.42 13.43
CA GLY A 88 -0.18 -3.03 14.73
C GLY A 88 -1.05 -2.19 15.64
N LYS A 89 -1.30 -2.71 16.85
CA LYS A 89 -2.08 -2.01 17.89
C LYS A 89 -1.16 -1.06 18.66
N PHE A 90 -0.90 0.10 18.07
CA PHE A 90 0.05 1.08 18.61
C PHE A 90 -0.57 2.14 19.53
N VAL A 91 -1.89 2.07 19.78
CA VAL A 91 -2.63 3.04 20.62
C VAL A 91 -3.30 2.30 21.78
N SER A 92 -2.99 2.69 23.02
CA SER A 92 -3.59 2.09 24.21
C SER A 92 -5.10 2.29 24.25
N GLY A 93 -5.85 1.27 24.67
CA GLY A 93 -7.31 1.29 24.73
C GLY A 93 -8.03 1.09 23.40
N SER A 94 -7.31 1.00 22.26
CA SER A 94 -7.87 0.70 20.95
C SER A 94 -7.42 -0.68 20.48
N GLN A 95 -8.33 -1.43 19.87
CA GLN A 95 -8.00 -2.70 19.19
C GLN A 95 -7.73 -2.51 17.70
N ASP A 96 -7.81 -1.28 17.20
CA ASP A 96 -7.67 -0.97 15.78
C ASP A 96 -6.20 -1.06 15.36
N THR A 97 -5.98 -1.62 14.18
CA THR A 97 -4.67 -1.63 13.54
C THR A 97 -4.32 -0.22 13.07
N ARG A 98 -3.12 0.25 13.42
CA ARG A 98 -2.54 1.54 13.01
C ARG A 98 -1.31 1.30 12.15
N LEU A 99 -0.98 2.27 11.30
CA LEU A 99 0.28 2.28 10.55
C LEU A 99 1.33 3.08 11.32
N ALA A 100 2.41 2.44 11.72
CA ALA A 100 3.61 3.08 12.22
C ALA A 100 4.58 3.33 11.06
N ILE A 101 5.10 4.55 10.98
CA ILE A 101 6.12 4.96 10.03
C ILE A 101 7.32 5.47 10.82
N LEU A 102 8.46 4.81 10.66
CA LEU A 102 9.74 5.27 11.17
C LEU A 102 10.40 6.15 10.11
N THR A 103 10.65 7.41 10.43
CA THR A 103 11.47 8.31 9.62
C THR A 103 12.88 8.43 10.17
N SER A 104 13.74 9.25 9.55
CA SER A 104 15.09 9.51 10.05
C SER A 104 15.10 10.19 11.43
N THR A 105 14.01 10.88 11.81
CA THR A 105 13.94 11.69 13.04
C THR A 105 12.77 11.35 13.96
N LYS A 106 11.72 10.68 13.47
CA LYS A 106 10.45 10.52 14.20
C LYS A 106 9.85 9.14 13.98
N LEU A 107 9.07 8.68 14.96
CA LEU A 107 8.13 7.59 14.81
C LEU A 107 6.71 8.19 14.74
N ILE A 108 6.01 7.99 13.63
CA ILE A 108 4.68 8.55 13.38
C ILE A 108 3.66 7.42 13.37
N ILE A 109 2.57 7.58 14.12
CA ILE A 109 1.46 6.62 14.15
C ILE A 109 0.26 7.23 13.43
N TYR A 110 -0.14 6.61 12.32
CA TYR A 110 -1.32 6.99 11.54
C TYR A 110 -2.50 6.08 11.82
N SER A 111 -3.65 6.72 12.04
CA SER A 111 -4.96 6.09 11.91
C SER A 111 -5.45 6.27 10.48
N ILE A 112 -5.67 5.17 9.78
CA ILE A 112 -6.23 5.19 8.43
C ILE A 112 -7.63 4.61 8.52
N VAL A 113 -8.62 5.42 8.16
CA VAL A 113 -10.04 5.06 8.25
C VAL A 113 -10.62 5.05 6.84
N LEU A 114 -11.36 4.00 6.51
CA LEU A 114 -12.11 3.92 5.27
C LEU A 114 -13.49 4.53 5.50
N ASN A 115 -13.74 5.70 4.93
CA ASN A 115 -15.09 6.27 4.89
C ASN A 115 -15.83 5.67 3.69
N GLN A 116 -16.99 5.05 3.92
CA GLN A 116 -17.86 4.61 2.82
C GLN A 116 -18.60 5.83 2.25
N GLY A 117 -17.97 6.50 1.29
CA GLY A 117 -18.58 7.54 0.46
C GLY A 117 -19.10 6.99 -0.87
N SER A 118 -20.15 7.59 -1.40
CA SER A 118 -20.87 7.17 -2.62
C SER A 118 -20.15 7.46 -3.95
N VAL A 119 -18.86 7.75 -3.94
CA VAL A 119 -18.15 8.28 -5.12
C VAL A 119 -16.93 7.42 -5.45
N GLU A 120 -16.84 6.96 -6.70
CA GLU A 120 -15.79 6.09 -7.24
C GLU A 120 -14.40 6.76 -7.33
N TYR A 121 -14.29 8.05 -6.99
CA TYR A 121 -13.07 8.83 -7.11
C TYR A 121 -12.85 9.69 -5.86
N GLY A 122 -11.79 9.35 -5.12
CA GLY A 122 -11.26 10.17 -4.02
C GLY A 122 -11.85 9.86 -2.65
N LEU A 123 -10.97 9.55 -1.70
CA LEU A 123 -11.18 9.87 -0.30
C LEU A 123 -11.07 11.39 -0.10
#